data_AF-A0A1J3KA13-F1
#
_entry.id   AF-A0A1J3KA13-F1
#
_cell.length_a   1.000
_cell.length_b   1.000
_cell.length_c   1.000
_cell.angle_alpha   90.00
_cell.angle_beta   90.00
_cell.angle_gamma   90.00
#
_symmetry.space_group_name_H-M   'P 1'
#
loop_
_entity.id
_entity.type
_entity.pdbx_description
1 polymer ?
#
loop_
_entity_poly.entity_id
_entity_poly.type
_entity_poly.pdbx_seq_one_letter_code
_entity_poly.pdbx_strand_id
1 'polypeptide(L)'
;LILMKNGGQLVYYGPLGQHSSKVIEYFESIPGVPKIQKNCNPATWMLDITCKSAEEKLGIYFAQVYKDSTLYKENKMVVEQLSSASPGSEPLSFPSRFSQTGWGQLKACLWKQHCSYWRNPSHNLTRIVFIFLSSTLCGLLFWQKAKDINNQQDLFSIFGSMYTLVIFSGINNCATVMNFIATERNVF
;
A
#
# COMPACT_ATOMS: atom_id res chain seq x y z
N LEU A 1 -19.51 -8.37 -4.22
CA LEU A 1 -18.31 -9.06 -3.72
C LEU A 1 -17.53 -9.59 -4.91
N ILE A 2 -16.23 -9.34 -4.95
CA ILE A 2 -15.29 -10.04 -5.85
C ILE A 2 -14.50 -11.00 -4.97
N LEU A 3 -14.68 -12.30 -5.12
CA LEU A 3 -13.94 -13.32 -4.40
C LEU A 3 -12.97 -14.02 -5.35
N MET A 4 -11.71 -14.03 -4.95
CA MET A 4 -10.63 -14.68 -5.68
C MET A 4 -9.98 -15.74 -4.79
N LYS A 5 -9.55 -16.84 -5.40
CA LYS A 5 -8.69 -17.81 -4.73
C LYS A 5 -7.21 -17.49 -4.95
N ASN A 6 -6.34 -18.23 -4.26
CA ASN A 6 -4.90 -18.15 -4.45
C ASN A 6 -4.54 -18.31 -5.94
N GLY A 7 -3.71 -17.40 -6.45
CA GLY A 7 -3.42 -17.29 -7.88
C GLY A 7 -4.24 -16.24 -8.63
N GLY A 8 -5.09 -15.46 -7.94
CA GLY A 8 -5.81 -14.33 -8.53
C GLY A 8 -6.99 -14.72 -9.43
N GLN A 9 -7.48 -15.95 -9.29
CA GLN A 9 -8.58 -16.46 -10.10
C GLN A 9 -9.92 -16.23 -9.41
N LEU A 10 -10.87 -15.68 -10.15
CA LEU A 10 -12.23 -15.45 -9.65
C LEU A 10 -12.96 -16.77 -9.39
N VAL A 11 -13.56 -16.87 -8.22
CA VAL A 11 -14.44 -17.97 -7.83
C VAL A 11 -15.87 -17.49 -7.57
N TYR A 12 -16.07 -16.18 -7.39
CA TYR A 12 -17.38 -15.56 -7.30
C TYR A 12 -17.31 -14.07 -7.62
N TYR A 13 -18.24 -13.56 -8.42
CA TYR A 13 -18.48 -12.14 -8.59
C TYR A 13 -19.99 -11.89 -8.60
N GLY A 14 -20.49 -11.23 -7.57
CA GLY A 14 -21.93 -11.05 -7.41
C GLY A 14 -22.32 -10.31 -6.13
N PRO A 15 -23.62 -10.04 -5.95
CA PRO A 15 -24.14 -9.40 -4.75
C PRO A 15 -24.01 -10.32 -3.54
N LEU A 16 -23.67 -9.78 -2.36
CA LEU A 16 -23.69 -10.58 -1.13
C LEU A 16 -25.11 -11.06 -0.79
N GLY A 17 -26.12 -10.22 -1.03
CA GLY A 17 -27.48 -10.43 -0.54
C GLY A 17 -27.62 -10.10 0.94
N GLN A 18 -28.87 -10.07 1.43
CA GLN A 18 -29.14 -9.84 2.84
C GLN A 18 -28.58 -11.01 3.67
N HIS A 19 -27.79 -10.69 4.70
CA HIS A 19 -27.08 -11.69 5.51
C HIS A 19 -26.23 -12.69 4.68
N SER A 20 -25.63 -12.23 3.57
CA SER A 20 -24.81 -13.05 2.66
C SER A 20 -25.58 -14.20 1.96
N SER A 21 -26.91 -14.13 1.91
CA SER A 21 -27.73 -15.22 1.37
C SER A 21 -27.38 -15.60 -0.07
N LYS A 22 -27.08 -14.64 -0.94
CA LYS A 22 -26.82 -14.90 -2.36
C LYS A 22 -25.51 -15.62 -2.61
N VAL A 23 -24.48 -15.28 -1.84
CA VAL A 23 -23.19 -15.96 -1.95
C VAL A 23 -23.23 -17.34 -1.30
N ILE A 24 -23.98 -17.50 -0.20
CA ILE A 24 -24.24 -18.82 0.41
C ILE A 24 -25.00 -19.71 -0.57
N GLU A 25 -26.12 -19.24 -1.12
CA GLU A 25 -26.92 -19.96 -2.14
C GLU A 25 -26.05 -20.41 -3.32
N TYR A 26 -25.17 -19.53 -3.82
CA TYR A 26 -24.26 -19.86 -4.91
C TYR A 26 -23.32 -21.02 -4.56
N PHE A 27 -22.59 -20.94 -3.45
CA PHE A 27 -21.64 -21.99 -3.09
C PHE A 27 -22.32 -23.28 -2.65
N GLU A 28 -23.45 -23.21 -1.96
CA GLU A 28 -24.25 -24.40 -1.59
C GLU A 28 -24.87 -25.09 -2.80
N SER A 29 -25.05 -24.39 -3.93
CA SER A 29 -25.52 -25.01 -5.18
C SER A 29 -24.47 -25.91 -5.85
N ILE A 30 -23.19 -25.80 -5.45
CA ILE A 30 -22.10 -26.59 -6.01
C ILE A 30 -22.08 -27.96 -5.31
N PRO A 31 -22.16 -29.07 -6.06
CA PRO A 31 -22.16 -30.41 -5.46
C PRO A 31 -20.93 -30.65 -4.58
N GLY A 32 -21.16 -31.17 -3.37
CA GLY A 32 -20.12 -31.52 -2.41
C GLY A 32 -19.73 -30.39 -1.45
N VAL A 33 -20.12 -29.14 -1.71
CA VAL A 33 -19.85 -28.03 -0.77
C VAL A 33 -20.68 -28.22 0.52
N PRO A 34 -20.05 -28.18 1.71
CA PRO A 34 -20.78 -28.31 2.97
C PRO A 34 -21.61 -27.06 3.23
N LYS A 35 -22.87 -27.25 3.66
CA LYS A 35 -23.75 -26.14 4.06
C LYS A 35 -23.15 -25.32 5.20
N ILE A 36 -23.45 -24.04 5.21
CA ILE A 36 -23.00 -23.17 6.30
C ILE A 36 -23.65 -23.58 7.62
N GLN A 37 -22.86 -23.66 8.68
CA GLN A 37 -23.36 -23.97 10.02
C GLN A 37 -24.09 -22.76 10.62
N LYS A 38 -25.10 -23.03 11.46
CA LYS A 38 -25.80 -21.98 12.20
C LYS A 38 -24.81 -21.18 13.05
N ASN A 39 -24.92 -19.85 13.00
CA ASN A 39 -24.03 -18.90 13.69
C ASN A 39 -22.57 -18.88 13.19
N CYS A 40 -22.25 -19.53 12.07
CA CYS A 40 -20.94 -19.36 11.42
C CYS A 40 -20.88 -18.04 10.66
N ASN A 41 -19.73 -17.36 10.69
CA ASN A 41 -19.50 -16.19 9.87
C ASN A 41 -19.39 -16.59 8.39
N PRO A 42 -20.24 -16.07 7.48
CA PRO A 42 -20.17 -16.41 6.07
C PRO A 42 -18.82 -16.13 5.42
N ALA A 43 -18.10 -15.08 5.86
CA ALA A 43 -16.77 -14.77 5.33
C ALA A 43 -15.75 -15.87 5.64
N THR A 44 -15.77 -16.40 6.87
CA THR A 44 -14.91 -17.52 7.29
C THR A 44 -15.25 -18.77 6.51
N TRP A 45 -16.54 -19.12 6.45
CA TRP A 45 -17.02 -20.29 5.72
C TRP A 45 -16.65 -20.25 4.23
N MET A 46 -16.80 -19.09 3.57
CA MET A 46 -16.42 -18.92 2.16
C MET A 46 -14.91 -19.17 1.93
N LEU A 47 -14.04 -18.73 2.83
CA LEU A 47 -12.61 -18.97 2.71
C LEU A 47 -12.26 -20.44 2.97
N ASP A 48 -12.93 -21.07 3.93
CA ASP A 48 -12.72 -22.49 4.26
C ASP A 48 -13.12 -23.41 3.10
N ILE A 49 -14.25 -23.15 2.43
CA ILE A 49 -14.70 -23.98 1.32
C ILE A 49 -13.93 -23.73 0.01
N THR A 50 -13.36 -22.53 -0.18
CA THR A 50 -12.63 -22.17 -1.41
C THR A 50 -11.12 -22.34 -1.29
N CYS A 51 -10.63 -22.82 -0.14
CA CYS A 51 -9.21 -23.07 0.05
C CYS A 51 -8.73 -24.27 -0.78
N LYS A 52 -7.41 -24.31 -1.04
CA LYS A 52 -6.79 -25.34 -1.89
C LYS A 52 -7.05 -26.77 -1.39
N SER A 53 -7.01 -26.98 -0.07
CA SER A 53 -7.25 -28.30 0.51
C SER A 53 -8.71 -28.74 0.39
N ALA A 54 -9.67 -27.81 0.37
CA ALA A 54 -11.07 -28.10 0.11
C ALA A 54 -11.30 -28.47 -1.36
N GLU A 55 -10.69 -27.74 -2.30
CA GLU A 55 -10.72 -28.09 -3.74
C GLU A 55 -10.17 -29.50 -3.99
N GLU A 56 -9.03 -29.85 -3.40
CA GLU A 56 -8.41 -31.18 -3.53
C GLU A 56 -9.30 -32.31 -2.98
N LYS A 57 -9.96 -32.08 -1.83
CA LYS A 57 -10.90 -33.05 -1.24
C LYS A 57 -12.15 -33.25 -2.07
N LEU A 58 -12.67 -32.18 -2.66
CA LEU A 58 -13.89 -32.20 -3.47
C LEU A 58 -13.62 -32.62 -4.92
N GLY A 59 -12.36 -32.59 -5.36
CA GLY A 59 -11.99 -32.86 -6.75
C GLY A 59 -12.53 -31.81 -7.73
N ILE A 60 -12.81 -30.59 -7.24
CA ILE A 60 -13.36 -29.50 -8.03
C ILE A 60 -12.40 -28.32 -8.11
N TYR A 61 -12.54 -27.54 -9.17
CA TYR A 61 -11.79 -26.31 -9.36
C TYR A 61 -12.76 -25.14 -9.42
N PHE A 62 -12.90 -24.39 -8.32
CA PHE A 62 -13.96 -23.38 -8.18
C PHE A 62 -13.89 -22.29 -9.25
N ALA A 63 -12.68 -21.95 -9.71
CA ALA A 63 -12.53 -20.95 -10.77
C ALA A 63 -13.11 -21.43 -12.11
N GLN A 64 -13.09 -22.74 -12.39
CA GLN A 64 -13.73 -23.31 -13.58
C GLN A 64 -15.24 -23.40 -13.38
N VAL A 65 -15.68 -23.85 -12.19
CA VAL A 65 -17.11 -23.86 -11.82
C VAL A 65 -17.72 -22.46 -11.98
N TYR A 66 -17.01 -21.42 -11.55
CA TYR A 66 -17.44 -20.04 -11.76
C TYR A 66 -17.52 -19.67 -13.23
N LYS A 67 -16.50 -19.94 -14.04
CA LYS A 67 -16.53 -19.67 -15.50
C LYS A 67 -17.68 -20.37 -16.23
N ASP A 68 -18.04 -21.57 -15.79
CA ASP A 68 -19.13 -22.35 -16.40
C ASP A 68 -20.52 -21.94 -15.89
N SER A 69 -20.58 -21.22 -14.76
CA SER A 69 -21.82 -20.78 -14.14
C SER A 69 -22.59 -19.74 -14.96
N THR A 70 -23.91 -19.69 -14.75
CA THR A 70 -24.78 -18.65 -15.31
C THR A 70 -24.36 -17.26 -14.84
N LEU A 71 -23.92 -17.15 -13.58
CA LEU A 71 -23.45 -15.91 -12.98
C LEU A 71 -22.27 -15.29 -13.76
N TYR A 72 -21.31 -16.11 -14.20
CA TYR A 72 -20.22 -15.61 -15.05
C TYR A 72 -20.72 -15.13 -16.40
N LYS A 73 -21.66 -15.84 -17.03
CA LYS A 73 -22.25 -15.44 -18.32
C LYS A 73 -23.00 -14.11 -18.20
N GLU A 74 -23.81 -13.95 -17.16
CA GLU A 74 -24.53 -12.71 -16.85
C GLU A 74 -23.57 -11.54 -16.63
N ASN A 75 -22.54 -11.73 -15.80
CA ASN A 75 -21.52 -10.72 -15.57
C ASN A 75 -20.79 -10.34 -16.85
N LYS A 76 -20.47 -11.32 -17.71
CA LYS A 76 -19.81 -11.07 -18.99
C LYS A 76 -20.69 -10.26 -19.93
N MET A 77 -21.99 -10.58 -20.03
CA MET A 77 -22.95 -9.81 -20.82
C MET A 77 -23.06 -8.37 -20.34
N VAL A 78 -23.14 -8.16 -19.01
CA VAL A 78 -23.19 -6.81 -18.42
C VAL A 78 -21.91 -6.04 -18.74
N VAL A 79 -20.74 -6.68 -18.63
CA VAL A 79 -19.47 -6.05 -19.00
C VAL A 79 -19.43 -5.69 -20.48
N GLU A 80 -19.87 -6.57 -21.37
CA GLU A 80 -19.93 -6.30 -22.81
C GLU A 80 -20.88 -5.13 -23.13
N GLN A 81 -22.07 -5.11 -22.51
CA GLN A 81 -23.03 -4.02 -22.64
C GLN A 81 -22.46 -2.68 -22.17
N LEU A 82 -21.81 -2.65 -21.00
CA LEU A 82 -21.26 -1.43 -20.41
C LEU A 82 -19.92 -0.99 -21.04
N SER A 83 -19.22 -1.91 -21.73
CA SER A 83 -17.98 -1.59 -22.46
C SER A 83 -18.25 -0.88 -23.78
N SER A 84 -19.44 -1.06 -24.35
CA SER A 84 -19.87 -0.32 -25.54
C SER A 84 -20.38 1.07 -25.14
N ALA A 85 -19.87 2.12 -25.81
CA ALA A 85 -20.38 3.48 -25.62
C ALA A 85 -21.83 3.54 -26.13
N SER A 86 -22.73 4.13 -25.33
CA SER A 86 -24.11 4.34 -25.78
C SER A 86 -24.12 5.25 -27.03
N PRO A 87 -24.95 4.97 -28.04
CA PRO A 87 -25.09 5.86 -29.19
C PRO A 87 -25.43 7.29 -28.73
N GLY A 88 -24.61 8.27 -29.13
CA GLY A 88 -24.75 9.68 -28.71
C GLY A 88 -24.16 10.02 -27.35
N SER A 89 -23.44 9.12 -26.68
CA SER A 89 -22.68 9.46 -25.48
C SER A 89 -21.37 10.16 -25.85
N GLU A 90 -21.11 11.28 -25.19
CA GLU A 90 -19.82 11.96 -25.27
C GLU A 90 -18.78 11.18 -24.46
N PRO A 91 -17.53 11.09 -24.93
CA PRO A 91 -16.46 10.47 -24.15
C PRO A 91 -16.30 11.20 -22.81
N LEU A 92 -15.99 10.44 -21.77
CA LEU A 92 -15.70 10.98 -20.45
C LEU A 92 -14.54 11.98 -20.56
N SER A 93 -14.86 13.28 -20.49
CA SER A 93 -13.88 14.35 -20.52
C SER A 93 -13.78 14.99 -19.14
N PHE A 94 -12.55 15.12 -18.66
CA PHE A 94 -12.26 15.88 -17.45
C PHE A 94 -11.66 17.22 -17.87
N PRO A 95 -12.02 18.33 -17.21
CA PRO A 95 -11.49 19.64 -17.54
C PRO A 95 -9.98 19.74 -17.28
N SER A 96 -9.42 18.83 -16.48
CA SER A 96 -7.98 18.74 -16.21
C SER A 96 -7.60 17.31 -15.83
N ARG A 97 -6.31 16.98 -15.98
CA ARG A 97 -5.76 15.67 -15.62
C ARG A 97 -5.86 15.36 -14.11
N PHE A 98 -5.84 16.38 -13.27
CA PHE A 98 -5.90 16.27 -11.81
C PHE A 98 -6.93 17.23 -11.24
N SER A 99 -7.65 16.83 -10.20
CA SER A 99 -8.68 17.67 -9.56
C SER A 99 -8.16 18.98 -8.95
N GLN A 100 -6.85 19.10 -8.73
CA GLN A 100 -6.18 20.26 -8.14
C GLN A 100 -4.92 20.61 -8.91
N THR A 101 -4.55 21.88 -8.90
CA THR A 101 -3.29 22.35 -9.48
C THR A 101 -2.09 21.79 -8.74
N GLY A 102 -0.93 21.72 -9.40
CA GLY A 102 0.31 21.26 -8.77
C GLY A 102 0.68 22.06 -7.52
N TRP A 103 0.36 23.37 -7.50
CA TRP A 103 0.55 24.21 -6.32
C TRP A 103 -0.39 23.85 -5.17
N GLY A 104 -1.66 23.54 -5.46
CA GLY A 104 -2.62 23.08 -4.45
C GLY A 104 -2.17 21.77 -3.81
N GLN A 105 -1.69 20.83 -4.62
CA GLN A 105 -1.13 19.56 -4.14
C GLN A 105 0.13 19.79 -3.29
N LEU A 106 1.06 20.65 -3.74
CA LEU A 106 2.27 20.97 -2.99
C LEU A 106 1.95 21.60 -1.63
N LYS A 107 1.04 22.58 -1.59
CA LYS A 107 0.60 23.20 -0.33
C LYS A 107 -0.03 22.18 0.62
N ALA A 108 -0.86 21.28 0.10
CA ALA A 108 -1.46 20.21 0.89
C ALA A 108 -0.41 19.24 1.43
N CYS A 109 0.59 18.86 0.64
CA CYS A 109 1.70 18.01 1.07
C CYS A 109 2.55 18.68 2.17
N LEU A 110 2.90 19.96 2.00
CA LEU A 110 3.66 20.71 3.00
C LEU A 110 2.87 20.88 4.30
N TRP A 111 1.57 21.18 4.20
CA TRP A 111 0.67 21.25 5.36
C TRP A 111 0.60 19.91 6.11
N LYS A 112 0.38 18.81 5.37
CA LYS A 112 0.37 17.46 5.94
C LYS A 112 1.70 17.16 6.63
N GLN A 113 2.81 17.46 5.98
CA GLN A 113 4.15 17.22 6.53
C GLN A 113 4.38 18.02 7.82
N HIS A 114 3.97 19.29 7.84
CA HIS A 114 4.06 20.14 9.02
C HIS A 114 3.23 19.58 10.18
N CYS A 115 1.98 19.17 9.90
CA CYS A 115 1.12 18.55 10.92
C CYS A 115 1.71 17.23 11.45
N SER A 116 2.29 16.40 10.58
CA SER A 116 2.93 15.15 10.96
C SER A 116 4.11 15.39 11.91
N TYR A 117 4.97 16.36 11.59
CA TYR A 117 6.07 16.73 12.48
C TYR A 117 5.56 17.33 13.80
N TRP A 118 4.59 18.23 13.77
CA TRP A 118 4.04 18.83 14.98
C TRP A 118 3.44 17.80 15.94
N ARG A 119 2.75 16.77 15.41
CA ARG A 119 2.11 15.71 16.21
C ARG A 119 3.09 14.66 16.72
N ASN A 120 4.34 14.63 16.23
CA ASN A 120 5.37 13.66 16.61
C ASN A 120 6.58 14.34 17.29
N PRO A 121 6.41 14.96 18.47
CA PRO A 121 7.48 15.67 19.15
C PRO A 121 8.63 14.76 19.60
N SER A 122 8.35 13.51 19.98
CA SER A 122 9.36 12.53 20.39
C SER A 122 10.35 12.23 19.25
N HIS A 123 9.85 12.02 18.03
CA HIS A 123 10.68 11.81 16.85
C HIS A 123 11.57 13.03 16.55
N ASN A 124 11.01 14.24 16.63
CA ASN A 124 11.79 15.46 16.40
C ASN A 124 12.87 15.66 17.45
N LEU A 125 12.56 15.38 18.72
CA LEU A 125 13.52 15.48 19.82
C LEU A 125 14.69 14.52 19.61
N THR A 126 14.42 13.26 19.26
CA THR A 126 15.47 12.26 18.97
C THR A 126 16.39 12.74 17.84
N ARG A 127 15.84 13.33 16.77
CA ARG A 127 16.64 13.89 15.66
C ARG A 127 17.52 15.05 16.12
N ILE A 128 16.96 16.00 16.88
CA ILE A 128 17.70 17.17 17.38
C ILE A 128 18.85 16.72 18.28
N VAL A 129 18.57 15.84 19.24
CA VAL A 129 19.59 15.32 20.17
C VAL A 129 20.68 14.54 19.43
N PHE A 130 20.31 13.67 18.49
CA PHE A 130 21.27 12.90 17.70
C PHE A 130 22.19 13.80 16.86
N ILE A 131 21.63 14.81 16.17
CA ILE A 131 22.41 15.76 15.37
C ILE A 131 23.33 16.57 16.28
N PHE A 132 22.83 17.05 17.43
CA PHE A 132 23.62 17.83 18.37
C PHE A 132 24.80 17.04 18.95
N LEU A 133 24.58 15.79 19.37
CA LEU A 133 25.65 14.93 19.88
C LEU A 133 26.67 14.60 18.79
N SER A 134 26.19 14.26 17.59
CA SER A 134 27.04 13.93 16.45
C SER A 134 27.89 15.12 16.01
N SER A 135 27.30 16.32 15.91
CA SER A 135 28.02 17.54 15.53
C SER A 135 29.05 17.93 16.58
N THR A 136 28.72 17.80 17.86
CA THR A 136 29.65 18.08 18.97
C THR A 136 30.83 17.12 18.94
N LEU A 137 30.59 15.82 18.78
CA LEU A 137 31.66 14.82 18.66
C LEU A 137 32.57 15.12 17.47
N CYS A 138 32.01 15.44 16.31
CA CYS A 138 32.80 15.77 15.13
C CYS A 138 33.59 17.06 15.30
N GLY A 139 32.99 18.08 15.91
CA GLY A 139 33.67 19.34 16.22
C GLY A 139 34.87 19.14 17.16
N LEU A 140 34.76 18.23 18.12
CA LEU A 140 35.86 17.86 19.01
C LEU A 140 36.95 17.05 18.30
N LEU A 141 36.56 16.09 17.44
CA LEU A 141 37.52 15.24 16.70
C LEU A 141 38.38 16.04 15.72
N PHE A 142 37.77 17.04 15.05
CA PHE A 142 38.48 17.91 14.10
C PHE A 142 38.91 19.24 14.73
N TRP A 143 38.91 19.32 16.06
CA TRP A 143 39.30 20.52 16.79
C TRP A 143 40.71 20.96 16.40
N GLN A 144 40.83 22.22 15.98
CA GLN A 144 42.09 22.84 15.54
C GLN A 144 42.80 22.19 14.34
N LYS A 145 42.22 21.15 13.71
CA LYS A 145 42.85 20.47 12.57
C LYS A 145 43.09 21.39 11.37
N ALA A 146 42.29 22.44 11.22
CA ALA A 146 42.46 23.47 10.19
C ALA A 146 43.67 24.40 10.41
N LYS A 147 44.29 24.40 11.59
CA LYS A 147 45.50 25.19 11.89
C LYS A 147 46.79 24.48 11.45
N ASP A 148 46.75 23.16 11.31
CA ASP A 148 47.89 22.30 10.99
C ASP A 148 47.80 21.76 9.55
N ILE A 149 47.68 22.66 8.57
CA ILE A 149 47.61 22.30 7.15
C ILE A 149 48.99 22.50 6.54
N ASN A 150 49.74 21.42 6.34
CA ASN A 150 51.11 21.49 5.84
C ASN A 150 51.25 20.97 4.40
N ASN A 151 50.31 20.14 3.94
CA ASN A 151 50.36 19.55 2.61
C ASN A 151 48.97 19.47 1.95
N GLN A 152 48.94 19.11 0.66
CA GLN A 152 47.72 18.92 -0.12
C GLN A 152 46.84 17.77 0.43
N GLN A 153 47.46 16.75 1.04
CA GLN A 153 46.75 15.62 1.63
C GLN A 153 45.92 16.03 2.85
N ASP A 154 46.41 16.98 3.66
CA ASP A 154 45.71 17.53 4.82
C ASP A 154 44.45 18.27 4.37
N LEU A 155 44.54 19.06 3.28
CA LEU A 155 43.40 19.72 2.67
C LEU A 155 42.35 18.72 2.17
N PHE A 156 42.76 17.70 1.42
CA PHE A 156 41.84 16.66 0.97
C PHE A 156 41.19 15.90 2.12
N SER A 157 41.93 15.65 3.20
CA SER A 157 41.41 14.99 4.39
C SER A 157 40.33 15.83 5.09
N ILE A 158 40.52 17.15 5.16
CA ILE A 158 39.51 18.07 5.71
C ILE A 158 38.25 18.07 4.84
N PHE A 159 38.37 18.29 3.53
CA PHE A 159 37.19 18.29 2.64
C PHE A 159 36.48 16.94 2.61
N GLY A 160 37.24 15.85 2.59
CA GLY A 160 36.71 14.48 2.66
C GLY A 160 35.93 14.25 3.94
N SER A 161 36.47 14.68 5.09
CA SER A 161 35.77 14.57 6.38
C SER A 161 34.47 15.38 6.39
N MET A 162 34.48 16.63 5.90
CA MET A 162 33.27 17.46 5.82
C MET A 162 32.20 16.80 4.94
N TYR A 163 32.60 16.29 3.78
CA TYR A 163 31.72 15.58 2.86
C TYR A 163 31.08 14.35 3.53
N THR A 164 31.89 13.51 4.16
CA THR A 164 31.41 12.31 4.86
C THR A 164 30.44 12.67 5.98
N LEU A 165 30.70 13.72 6.76
CA LEU A 165 29.83 14.15 7.85
C LEU A 165 28.47 14.65 7.36
N VAL A 166 28.46 15.45 6.29
CA VAL A 166 27.22 15.98 5.70
C VAL A 166 26.38 14.84 5.12
N ILE A 167 27.00 13.94 4.35
CA ILE A 167 26.29 12.82 3.75
C ILE A 167 25.78 11.85 4.81
N PHE A 168 26.61 11.47 5.78
CA PHE A 168 26.21 10.57 6.85
C PHE A 168 25.01 11.12 7.63
N SER A 169 25.06 12.41 7.98
CA SER A 169 23.95 13.08 8.68
C SER A 169 22.69 13.13 7.82
N GLY A 170 22.82 13.39 6.51
CA GLY A 170 21.72 13.40 5.55
C GLY A 170 21.05 12.04 5.42
N ILE A 171 21.83 10.97 5.24
CA ILE A 171 21.33 9.60 5.13
C ILE A 171 20.56 9.20 6.39
N ASN A 172 21.11 9.46 7.59
CA ASN A 172 20.45 9.13 8.85
C ASN A 172 19.12 9.91 9.03
N ASN A 173 19.09 11.19 8.65
CA ASN A 173 17.85 11.98 8.69
C ASN A 173 16.79 11.47 7.70
N CYS A 174 17.19 11.05 6.49
CA CYS A 174 16.26 10.47 5.53
C CYS A 174 15.75 9.10 5.99
N ALA A 175 16.64 8.25 6.53
CA ALA A 175 16.31 6.90 6.97
C ALA A 175 15.27 6.88 8.09
N THR A 176 15.38 7.80 9.05
CA THR A 176 14.44 7.91 10.17
C THR A 176 13.02 8.33 9.72
N VAL A 177 12.92 9.20 8.71
CA VAL A 177 11.63 9.67 8.17
C VAL A 177 10.92 8.58 7.35
N MET A 178 11.66 7.69 6.67
CA MET A 178 11.05 6.64 5.83
C MET A 178 10.07 5.75 6.61
N ASN A 179 10.43 5.36 7.83
CA ASN A 179 9.56 4.52 8.67
C ASN A 179 8.24 5.23 9.01
N PHE A 180 8.29 6.52 9.33
CA PHE A 180 7.08 7.32 9.60
C PHE A 180 6.18 7.45 8.37
N ILE A 181 6.76 7.72 7.20
CA ILE A 181 5.99 7.80 5.95
C ILE A 181 5.36 6.44 5.61
N ALA A 182 6.08 5.33 5.84
CA ALA A 182 5.56 3.99 5.61
C ALA A 182 4.35 3.69 6.51
N THR A 183 4.41 4.04 7.79
CA THR A 183 3.27 3.90 8.71
C THR A 183 2.07 4.73 8.27
N GLU A 184 2.26 5.97 7.82
CA GLU A 184 1.16 6.81 7.30
C GLU A 184 0.54 6.27 6.01
N ARG A 185 1.31 5.55 5.19
CA ARG A 185 0.82 4.92 3.95
C ARG A 185 0.03 3.64 4.19
N ASN A 186 0.34 2.94 5.27
CA ASN A 186 -0.24 1.63 5.58
C ASN A 186 -1.62 1.69 6.26
N VAL A 187 -2.29 2.85 6.27
CA VAL A 187 -3.69 2.93 6.72
C VAL A 187 -4.59 2.41 5.59
N PHE A 188 -4.72 1.10 5.53
CA PHE A 188 -5.74 0.35 4.79
C PHE A 188 -6.54 -0.50 5.78
#